data_AF-A0A218YYN5-F1
#
_entry.id   AF-A0A218YYN5-F1
#
_cell.length_a   1.000
_cell.length_b   1.000
_cell.length_c   1.000
_cell.angle_alpha   90.00
_cell.angle_beta   90.00
_cell.angle_gamma   90.00
#
_symmetry.space_group_name_H-M   'P 1'
#
loop_
_entity.id
_entity.type
_entity.pdbx_description
1 polymer ?
#
loop_
_entity_poly.entity_id
_entity_poly.type
_entity_poly.pdbx_seq_one_letter_code
_entity_poly.pdbx_strand_id
1 'polypeptide(L)'
;MVVTSISRFLTPSARMPITLSSTKCKVSPSITRHFSATPTPFATYNQVVKGCRVAQRARKAVSPALRDVHAPELKGVCLKVGITKPKKPNSAERKTARVRLSTGRVVTCYIPGEGHNVQQHSVVLGGVGNRATSRSKYGTKKPKAATA
;
A
#
# COMPACT_ATOMS: atom_id res chain seq x y z
N MET A 1 16.67 -7.58 54.53
CA MET A 1 15.34 -7.56 55.18
C MET A 1 14.28 -7.23 54.13
N VAL A 2 13.00 -7.55 54.36
CA VAL A 2 11.85 -7.37 53.41
C VAL A 2 11.93 -8.44 52.27
N VAL A 3 11.31 -9.63 52.29
CA VAL A 3 9.89 -10.09 52.48
C VAL A 3 8.87 -9.21 51.73
N THR A 4 7.89 -9.69 50.95
CA THR A 4 7.14 -10.98 50.85
C THR A 4 6.70 -11.19 49.39
N SER A 5 6.76 -12.39 48.79
CA SER A 5 5.85 -13.55 48.90
C SER A 5 4.41 -13.37 48.39
N ILE A 6 4.05 -14.22 47.43
CA ILE A 6 2.74 -14.38 46.77
C ILE A 6 1.76 -15.16 47.67
N SER A 7 0.47 -14.82 47.65
CA SER A 7 -0.60 -15.78 47.97
C SER A 7 -1.92 -15.47 47.23
N ARG A 8 -2.64 -16.52 46.83
CA ARG A 8 -4.00 -16.48 46.28
C ARG A 8 -4.94 -17.18 47.25
N PHE A 9 -6.11 -16.61 47.57
CA PHE A 9 -7.31 -17.33 48.04
C PHE A 9 -8.52 -16.44 47.65
N LEU A 10 -9.40 -16.81 46.72
CA LEU A 10 -10.51 -17.77 46.79
C LEU A 10 -11.58 -17.48 47.88
N THR A 11 -12.83 -17.45 47.40
CA THR A 11 -14.13 -17.07 47.99
C THR A 11 -14.52 -17.71 49.33
N PRO A 12 -15.55 -17.18 50.03
CA PRO A 12 -16.86 -17.85 49.89
C PRO A 12 -18.09 -16.92 49.74
N SER A 13 -19.19 -17.56 49.34
CA SER A 13 -20.55 -17.01 49.17
C SER A 13 -21.23 -16.63 50.49
N ALA A 14 -22.02 -15.55 50.49
CA ALA A 14 -23.05 -15.29 51.47
C ALA A 14 -24.39 -14.98 50.78
N ARG A 15 -25.43 -15.74 51.11
CA ARG A 15 -26.78 -15.68 50.51
C ARG A 15 -27.71 -15.00 51.53
N MET A 16 -28.45 -13.97 51.14
CA MET A 16 -29.47 -13.32 51.97
C MET A 16 -30.80 -13.18 51.20
N PRO A 17 -31.97 -13.41 51.82
CA PRO A 17 -33.25 -13.43 51.12
C PRO A 17 -34.03 -12.10 51.16
N ILE A 18 -34.62 -11.77 50.00
CA ILE A 18 -36.00 -11.28 49.78
C ILE A 18 -36.57 -10.19 50.72
N THR A 19 -36.88 -9.01 50.17
CA THR A 19 -38.21 -8.38 50.34
C THR A 19 -38.66 -7.73 49.02
N LEU A 20 -39.89 -8.00 48.58
CA LEU A 20 -40.52 -7.23 47.49
C LEU A 20 -41.11 -5.95 48.08
N SER A 21 -40.71 -4.78 47.57
CA SER A 21 -41.45 -3.53 47.77
C SER A 21 -41.90 -2.95 46.43
N SER A 22 -43.20 -3.10 46.15
CA SER A 22 -43.85 -2.49 45.00
C SER A 22 -43.82 -0.97 45.13
N THR A 23 -42.96 -0.31 44.36
CA THR A 23 -43.02 1.14 44.15
C THR A 23 -43.43 1.42 42.72
N LYS A 24 -44.54 2.16 42.56
CA LYS A 24 -45.15 2.43 41.26
C LYS A 24 -44.16 3.20 40.38
N CYS A 25 -43.70 2.59 39.29
CA CYS A 25 -42.94 3.29 38.28
C CYS A 25 -43.83 4.37 37.65
N LYS A 26 -43.51 5.66 37.91
CA LYS A 26 -44.11 6.76 37.15
C LYS A 26 -43.58 6.66 35.74
N VAL A 27 -44.42 6.20 34.81
CA VAL A 27 -44.13 6.21 33.37
C VAL A 27 -43.86 7.66 32.97
N SER A 28 -42.60 8.00 32.73
CA SER A 28 -42.25 9.23 32.05
C SER A 28 -42.93 9.22 30.68
N PRO A 29 -43.45 10.36 30.18
CA PRO A 29 -44.07 10.39 28.87
C PRO A 29 -43.07 9.85 27.86
N SER A 30 -43.44 8.76 27.19
CA SER A 30 -42.60 8.12 26.21
C SER A 30 -42.24 9.17 25.16
N ILE A 31 -40.93 9.40 24.98
CA ILE A 31 -40.44 10.10 23.79
C ILE A 31 -40.81 9.19 22.63
N THR A 32 -41.99 9.43 22.06
CA THR A 32 -42.44 8.84 20.81
C THR A 32 -41.49 9.33 19.74
N ARG A 33 -40.43 8.54 19.51
CA ARG A 33 -39.54 8.74 18.37
C ARG A 33 -40.43 8.68 17.14
N HIS A 34 -40.67 9.84 16.52
CA HIS A 34 -41.40 9.88 15.26
C HIS A 34 -40.69 8.93 14.29
N PHE A 35 -41.40 7.88 13.87
CA PHE A 35 -40.89 6.91 12.92
C PHE A 35 -40.89 7.56 11.53
N SER A 36 -39.90 8.41 11.29
CA SER A 36 -39.72 9.07 10.00
C SER A 36 -39.26 8.00 9.01
N ALA A 37 -40.14 7.67 8.06
CA ALA A 37 -39.88 6.64 7.06
C ALA A 37 -38.77 7.02 6.05
N THR A 38 -38.31 8.28 6.07
CA THR A 38 -37.21 8.74 5.23
C THR A 38 -35.86 8.45 5.89
N PRO A 39 -34.92 7.76 5.21
CA PRO A 39 -33.56 7.59 5.73
C PRO A 39 -32.90 8.96 5.91
N THR A 40 -32.19 9.16 7.02
CA THR A 40 -31.49 10.42 7.30
C THR A 40 -30.39 10.66 6.27
N PRO A 41 -30.44 11.74 5.46
CA PRO A 41 -29.37 12.03 4.51
C PRO A 41 -28.10 12.42 5.28
N PHE A 42 -26.95 11.90 4.83
CA PHE A 42 -25.63 12.13 5.45
C PHE A 42 -25.20 13.60 5.55
N ALA A 43 -25.90 14.52 4.88
CA ALA A 43 -25.78 15.97 5.04
C ALA A 43 -27.12 16.65 4.71
N THR A 44 -27.40 17.79 5.35
CA THR A 44 -28.58 18.62 5.05
C THR A 44 -28.42 19.41 3.76
N TYR A 45 -29.52 19.86 3.17
CA TYR A 45 -29.50 20.71 1.96
C TYR A 45 -28.58 21.93 2.12
N ASN A 46 -28.71 22.66 3.22
CA ASN A 46 -27.88 23.83 3.51
C ASN A 46 -26.39 23.50 3.71
N GLN A 47 -26.03 22.29 4.14
CA GLN A 47 -24.63 21.84 4.19
C GLN A 47 -24.10 21.53 2.78
N VAL A 48 -24.91 20.93 1.91
CA VAL A 48 -24.54 20.66 0.51
C VAL A 48 -24.38 21.96 -0.27
N VAL A 49 -25.30 22.93 -0.11
CA VAL A 49 -25.19 24.28 -0.69
C VAL A 49 -23.94 25.02 -0.20
N LYS A 50 -23.55 24.83 1.08
CA LYS A 50 -22.29 25.33 1.64
C LYS A 50 -21.03 24.53 1.23
N GLY A 51 -21.15 23.59 0.30
CA GLY A 51 -20.00 22.89 -0.29
C GLY A 51 -19.46 21.70 0.52
N CYS A 52 -20.26 21.05 1.37
CA CYS A 52 -19.78 19.90 2.17
C CYS A 52 -19.34 18.68 1.33
N ARG A 53 -19.69 18.63 0.03
CA ARG A 53 -19.32 17.55 -0.89
C ARG A 53 -18.05 17.93 -1.66
N VAL A 54 -16.90 17.45 -1.20
CA VAL A 54 -15.60 17.62 -1.87
C VAL A 54 -15.23 16.35 -2.64
N ALA A 55 -14.64 16.50 -3.83
CA ALA A 55 -14.15 15.38 -4.62
C ALA A 55 -13.08 14.56 -3.86
N GLN A 56 -13.06 13.24 -4.06
CA GLN A 56 -12.03 12.40 -3.44
C GLN A 56 -10.63 12.82 -3.90
N ARG A 57 -9.70 12.98 -2.95
CA ARG A 57 -8.30 13.31 -3.24
C ARG A 57 -7.70 12.34 -4.25
N ALA A 58 -7.09 12.88 -5.30
CA ALA A 58 -6.46 12.09 -6.37
C ALA A 58 -5.41 11.11 -5.82
N ARG A 59 -5.46 9.86 -6.32
CA ARG A 59 -4.48 8.82 -5.97
C ARG A 59 -3.10 9.14 -6.58
N LYS A 60 -2.04 8.69 -5.92
CA LYS A 60 -0.67 8.76 -6.46
C LYS A 60 -0.51 7.71 -7.56
N ALA A 61 0.10 8.07 -8.69
CA ALA A 61 0.41 7.13 -9.76
C ALA A 61 1.57 6.19 -9.35
N VAL A 62 1.59 4.97 -9.90
CA VAL A 62 2.65 3.97 -9.67
C VAL A 62 3.99 4.44 -10.24
N SER A 63 3.96 5.11 -11.40
CA SER A 63 5.12 5.65 -12.11
C SER A 63 5.02 7.17 -12.29
N PRO A 64 5.18 7.99 -11.22
CA PRO A 64 5.04 9.46 -11.31
C PRO A 64 5.94 10.09 -12.39
N ALA A 65 7.12 9.52 -12.64
CA ALA A 65 8.08 10.02 -13.62
C ALA A 65 7.59 9.96 -15.08
N LEU A 66 6.66 9.06 -15.40
CA LEU A 66 6.09 8.87 -16.75
C LEU A 66 4.73 9.56 -16.91
N ARG A 67 4.02 9.79 -15.80
CA ARG A 67 2.64 10.31 -15.78
C ARG A 67 2.48 11.58 -16.61
N ASP A 68 3.38 12.55 -16.41
CA ASP A 68 3.20 13.92 -16.91
C ASP A 68 3.34 14.03 -18.44
N VAL A 69 4.01 13.06 -19.08
CA VAL A 69 4.17 12.97 -20.55
C VAL A 69 3.16 12.01 -21.19
N HIS A 70 2.40 11.26 -20.38
CA HIS A 70 1.48 10.21 -20.83
C HIS A 70 2.12 9.16 -21.77
N ALA A 71 3.43 8.91 -21.63
CA ALA A 71 4.17 7.94 -22.42
C ALA A 71 4.28 6.57 -21.69
N PRO A 72 4.23 5.44 -22.42
CA PRO A 72 4.40 4.11 -21.82
C PRO A 72 5.83 3.87 -21.33
N GLU A 73 6.83 4.42 -22.03
CA GLU A 73 8.24 4.37 -21.67
C GLU A 73 8.96 5.66 -22.11
N LEU A 74 10.15 5.92 -21.54
CA LEU A 74 11.01 7.05 -21.90
C LEU A 74 12.47 6.60 -21.92
N LYS A 75 13.23 7.09 -22.90
CA LYS A 75 14.68 6.91 -22.94
C LYS A 75 15.38 7.67 -21.82
N GLY A 76 16.50 7.13 -21.35
CA GLY A 76 17.33 7.78 -20.35
C GLY A 76 18.81 7.39 -20.43
N VAL A 77 19.64 8.14 -19.71
CA VAL A 77 21.08 7.93 -19.60
C VAL A 77 21.43 7.47 -18.18
N CYS A 78 22.21 6.42 -18.05
CA CYS A 78 22.69 5.92 -16.77
C CYS A 78 23.73 6.85 -16.15
N LEU A 79 23.45 7.36 -14.95
CA LEU A 79 24.37 8.19 -14.15
C LEU A 79 25.26 7.37 -13.23
N LYS A 80 24.74 6.27 -12.69
CA LYS A 80 25.48 5.33 -11.82
C LYS A 80 24.82 3.97 -11.86
N VAL A 81 25.62 2.92 -12.02
CA VAL A 81 25.19 1.53 -11.85
C VAL A 81 25.62 1.06 -10.46
N GLY A 82 24.82 0.22 -9.81
CA GLY A 82 25.10 -0.24 -8.46
C GLY A 82 24.17 -1.35 -7.97
N ILE A 83 24.41 -1.79 -6.74
CA ILE A 83 23.70 -2.90 -6.11
C ILE A 83 22.96 -2.37 -4.88
N THR A 84 21.71 -2.79 -4.72
CA THR A 84 20.86 -2.44 -3.57
C THR A 84 20.39 -3.71 -2.87
N LYS A 85 20.60 -3.82 -1.56
CA LYS A 85 20.04 -4.93 -0.75
C LYS A 85 18.55 -4.64 -0.46
N PRO A 86 17.63 -5.60 -0.64
CA PRO A 86 16.21 -5.40 -0.39
C PRO A 86 15.91 -5.36 1.12
N LYS A 87 14.67 -5.00 1.48
CA LYS A 87 14.18 -5.15 2.85
C LYS A 87 13.91 -6.62 3.18
N LYS A 88 14.08 -6.98 4.47
CA LYS A 88 13.59 -8.23 5.08
C LYS A 88 12.12 -8.46 4.66
N PRO A 89 11.68 -9.69 4.32
CA PRO A 89 12.31 -10.99 4.56
C PRO A 89 13.42 -11.40 3.57
N ASN A 90 13.58 -10.69 2.46
CA ASN A 90 14.46 -11.15 1.39
C ASN A 90 15.92 -10.75 1.62
N SER A 91 16.85 -11.65 1.29
CA SER A 91 18.28 -11.38 1.16
C SER A 91 18.71 -11.66 -0.28
N ALA A 92 19.17 -10.61 -0.98
CA ALA A 92 19.66 -10.70 -2.35
C ALA A 92 20.41 -9.42 -2.74
N GLU A 93 21.14 -9.45 -3.84
CA GLU A 93 21.73 -8.26 -4.45
C GLU A 93 20.89 -7.85 -5.66
N ARG A 94 20.18 -6.71 -5.54
CA ARG A 94 19.35 -6.18 -6.63
C ARG A 94 20.18 -5.24 -7.48
N LYS A 95 20.36 -5.58 -8.76
CA LYS A 95 21.07 -4.77 -9.74
C LYS A 95 20.21 -3.56 -10.11
N THR A 96 20.76 -2.36 -9.89
CA THR A 96 20.03 -1.08 -9.99
C THR A 96 20.86 -0.04 -10.72
N ALA A 97 20.19 0.91 -11.38
CA ALA A 97 20.84 2.05 -12.01
C ALA A 97 20.11 3.35 -11.66
N ARG A 98 20.86 4.42 -11.41
CA ARG A 98 20.34 5.79 -11.41
C ARG A 98 20.31 6.26 -12.86
N VAL A 99 19.14 6.64 -13.36
CA VAL A 99 18.91 7.00 -14.76
C VAL A 99 18.30 8.39 -14.83
N ARG A 100 18.88 9.27 -15.65
CA ARG A 100 18.28 10.56 -16.03
C ARG A 100 17.43 10.34 -17.27
N LEU A 101 16.11 10.49 -17.16
CA LEU A 101 15.19 10.40 -18.29
C LEU A 101 15.33 11.60 -19.22
N SER A 102 14.81 11.50 -20.45
CA SER A 102 14.70 12.63 -21.40
C SER A 102 13.99 13.85 -20.80
N THR A 103 13.05 13.66 -19.87
CA THR A 103 12.37 14.71 -19.10
C THR A 103 13.24 15.36 -18.01
N GLY A 104 14.52 14.99 -17.91
CA GLY A 104 15.46 15.48 -16.90
C GLY A 104 15.34 14.84 -15.51
N ARG A 105 14.23 14.14 -15.21
CA ARG A 105 13.98 13.50 -13.91
C ARG A 105 14.95 12.33 -13.68
N VAL A 106 15.49 12.22 -12.46
CA VAL A 106 16.44 11.16 -12.09
C VAL A 106 15.77 10.06 -11.27
N VAL A 107 15.56 8.91 -11.90
CA VAL A 107 14.85 7.74 -11.37
C VAL A 107 15.85 6.64 -10.99
N THR A 108 15.51 5.79 -10.02
CA THR A 108 16.25 4.54 -9.78
C THR A 108 15.52 3.40 -10.47
N CYS A 109 16.16 2.77 -11.44
CA CYS A 109 15.64 1.67 -12.24
C CYS A 109 16.22 0.34 -11.76
N TYR A 110 15.42 -0.73 -11.85
CA TYR A 110 15.89 -2.10 -11.64
C TYR A 110 16.36 -2.69 -12.96
N ILE A 111 17.50 -3.39 -12.95
CA ILE A 111 18.00 -4.12 -14.13
C ILE A 111 17.56 -5.58 -13.99
N PRO A 112 16.67 -6.08 -14.88
CA PRO A 112 16.21 -7.46 -14.83
C PRO A 112 17.26 -8.41 -15.44
N GLY A 113 17.18 -9.71 -15.10
CA GLY A 113 18.10 -10.73 -15.58
C GLY A 113 19.29 -11.00 -14.64
N GLU A 114 20.18 -11.90 -15.06
CA GLU A 114 21.35 -12.31 -14.28
C GLU A 114 22.57 -11.44 -14.57
N GLY A 115 22.85 -11.16 -15.85
CA GLY A 115 23.93 -10.28 -16.31
C GLY A 115 23.42 -8.93 -16.84
N HIS A 116 24.30 -7.94 -16.91
CA HIS A 116 24.05 -6.67 -17.60
C HIS A 116 25.35 -6.11 -18.19
N ASN A 117 25.25 -5.38 -19.30
CA ASN A 117 26.34 -4.63 -19.92
C ASN A 117 26.12 -3.11 -19.81
N VAL A 118 25.26 -2.67 -18.89
CA VAL A 118 24.98 -1.24 -18.68
C VAL A 118 26.15 -0.64 -17.91
N GLN A 119 26.74 0.42 -18.44
CA GLN A 119 27.84 1.15 -17.84
C GLN A 119 27.38 2.58 -17.49
N GLN A 120 28.30 3.38 -16.92
CA GLN A 120 28.05 4.80 -16.76
C GLN A 120 27.92 5.48 -18.13
N HIS A 121 27.04 6.47 -18.25
CA HIS A 121 26.72 7.21 -19.49
C HIS A 121 26.10 6.38 -20.63
N SER A 122 25.83 5.08 -20.44
CA SER A 122 25.06 4.28 -21.39
C SER A 122 23.63 4.84 -21.55
N VAL A 123 23.17 4.93 -22.80
CA VAL A 123 21.75 5.19 -23.13
C VAL A 123 20.96 3.89 -22.98
N VAL A 124 19.80 3.93 -22.34
CA VAL A 124 18.99 2.74 -22.07
C VAL A 124 17.53 2.95 -22.52
N LEU A 125 17.11 2.08 -23.44
CA LEU A 125 15.77 1.47 -23.51
C LEU A 125 15.95 -0.03 -23.22
N GLY A 126 14.92 -0.73 -22.77
CA GLY A 126 15.07 -2.06 -22.14
C GLY A 126 15.53 -3.20 -23.06
N GLY A 127 16.35 -4.11 -22.51
CA GLY A 127 16.75 -5.39 -23.14
C GLY A 127 17.88 -6.08 -22.36
N VAL A 128 17.91 -7.42 -22.37
CA VAL A 128 18.94 -8.26 -21.73
C VAL A 128 19.42 -9.31 -22.74
N GLY A 129 20.72 -9.54 -22.85
CA GLY A 129 21.28 -10.54 -23.77
C GLY A 129 21.10 -11.99 -23.29
N ASN A 130 21.20 -12.93 -24.24
CA ASN A 130 21.50 -14.35 -24.02
C ASN A 130 20.61 -15.11 -22.99
N ARG A 131 19.36 -15.38 -23.37
CA ARG A 131 18.46 -16.28 -22.62
C ARG A 131 17.64 -17.18 -23.53
N ALA A 132 17.54 -18.47 -23.17
CA ALA A 132 16.84 -19.50 -23.94
C ALA A 132 15.30 -19.42 -23.81
N THR A 133 14.81 -19.35 -22.58
CA THR A 133 13.38 -19.35 -22.19
C THR A 133 12.83 -17.94 -21.95
N SER A 134 11.50 -17.77 -22.02
CA SER A 134 10.79 -16.50 -21.74
C SER A 134 11.35 -15.27 -22.49
N ARG A 135 11.81 -15.50 -23.72
CA ARG A 135 12.68 -14.60 -24.51
C ARG A 135 12.15 -13.19 -24.69
N SER A 136 10.86 -13.07 -25.03
CA SER A 136 10.18 -11.81 -25.36
C SER A 136 10.30 -10.78 -24.24
N LYS A 137 10.11 -11.21 -22.98
CA LYS A 137 10.22 -10.38 -21.77
C LYS A 137 11.61 -9.75 -21.58
N TYR A 138 12.64 -10.35 -22.17
CA TYR A 138 14.04 -9.94 -22.02
C TYR A 138 14.66 -9.43 -23.32
N GLY A 139 13.94 -9.46 -24.45
CA GLY A 139 14.46 -8.97 -25.74
C GLY A 139 15.44 -9.89 -26.46
N THR A 140 15.44 -11.20 -26.20
CA THR A 140 16.41 -12.13 -26.80
C THR A 140 15.91 -12.77 -28.12
N LYS A 141 16.52 -12.43 -29.26
CA LYS A 141 16.27 -13.10 -30.56
C LYS A 141 16.41 -14.63 -30.42
N LYS A 142 15.56 -15.43 -31.10
CA LYS A 142 15.62 -16.91 -31.12
C LYS A 142 17.01 -17.39 -31.61
N PRO A 143 17.63 -18.46 -31.03
CA PRO A 143 18.86 -19.00 -31.61
C PRO A 143 18.55 -19.55 -33.00
N LYS A 144 19.48 -19.36 -33.93
CA LYS A 144 19.48 -20.17 -35.15
C LYS A 144 19.77 -21.61 -34.71
N ALA A 145 18.90 -22.55 -35.07
CA ALA A 145 19.25 -23.96 -34.93
C ALA A 145 20.51 -24.22 -35.78
N ALA A 146 21.43 -25.06 -35.30
CA ALA A 146 22.53 -25.50 -36.13
C ALA A 146 21.92 -26.24 -37.33
N THR A 147 22.13 -25.69 -38.53
CA THR A 147 21.87 -26.43 -39.77
C THR A 147 22.97 -27.49 -39.83
N ALA A 148 22.57 -28.76 -39.79
CA ALA A 148 23.45 -29.90 -39.98
C ALA A 148 23.91 -29.99 -41.44
#